data_AF-A0A1V4ECD5-F1
#
_entry.id   AF-A0A1V4ECD5-F1
#
_cell.length_a   1.000
_cell.length_b   1.000
_cell.length_c   1.000
_cell.angle_alpha   90.00
_cell.angle_beta   90.00
_cell.angle_gamma   90.00
#
_symmetry.space_group_name_H-M   'P 1'
#
loop_
_entity.id
_entity.type
_entity.pdbx_description
1 polymer ?
#
loop_
_entity_poly.entity_id
_entity_poly.type
_entity_poly.pdbx_seq_one_letter_code
_entity_poly.pdbx_strand_id
1 'polypeptide(L)'
;MADYEFPTDLIEAQRAFLAASIKVAEIDAQYPRPTAIAAGEASIPDELRQAHAEAWAERDRTLDVLYGHSWWMEVPRAEHHAARMALRKAAQEG
;
A
#
# COMPACT_ATOMS: atom_id res chain seq x y z
N MET A 1 -5.55 15.62 19.16
CA MET A 1 -4.84 15.15 17.95
C MET A 1 -4.22 16.38 17.34
N ALA A 2 -3.01 16.30 16.80
CA ALA A 2 -2.51 17.42 16.00
C ALA A 2 -3.39 17.53 14.75
N ASP A 3 -3.92 18.72 14.49
CA ASP A 3 -4.68 19.00 13.28
C ASP A 3 -3.68 19.21 12.16
N TYR A 4 -3.37 18.13 11.43
CA TYR A 4 -2.47 18.19 10.28
C TYR A 4 -3.25 18.67 9.05
N GLU A 5 -2.76 19.73 8.42
CA GLU A 5 -3.24 20.16 7.10
C GLU A 5 -2.46 19.40 6.02
N PHE A 6 -3.05 18.32 5.50
CA PHE A 6 -2.43 17.52 4.45
C PHE A 6 -2.66 18.13 3.07
N PRO A 7 -1.61 18.27 2.25
CA PRO A 7 -1.74 18.57 0.83
C PRO A 7 -2.63 17.54 0.11
N THR A 8 -3.41 17.99 -0.88
CA THR A 8 -4.34 17.13 -1.62
C THR A 8 -3.62 16.00 -2.37
N ASP A 9 -2.49 16.30 -2.98
CA ASP A 9 -1.63 15.32 -3.66
C ASP A 9 -1.06 14.26 -2.70
N LEU A 10 -0.75 14.62 -1.45
CA LEU A 10 -0.35 13.68 -0.42
C LEU A 10 -1.51 12.74 -0.01
N ILE A 11 -2.74 13.27 0.08
CA ILE A 11 -3.94 12.46 0.32
C ILE A 11 -4.19 11.50 -0.85
N GLU A 12 -4.06 11.98 -2.08
CA GLU A 12 -4.18 11.16 -3.30
C GLU A 12 -3.11 10.07 -3.36
N ALA A 13 -1.86 10.37 -3.00
CA ALA A 13 -0.79 9.38 -2.90
C ALA A 13 -1.11 8.30 -1.85
N GLN A 14 -1.67 8.69 -0.69
CA GLN A 14 -2.11 7.74 0.33
C GLN A 14 -3.25 6.84 -0.17
N ARG A 15 -4.20 7.40 -0.93
CA ARG A 15 -5.30 6.62 -1.55
C ARG A 15 -4.78 5.65 -2.59
N ALA A 16 -3.87 6.09 -3.46
CA ALA A 16 -3.23 5.25 -4.47
C ALA A 16 -2.51 4.06 -3.82
N PHE A 17 -1.75 4.31 -2.74
CA PHE A 17 -1.10 3.25 -1.97
C PHE A 17 -2.10 2.27 -1.33
N LEU A 18 -3.21 2.76 -0.76
CA LEU A 18 -4.25 1.90 -0.20
C LEU A 18 -4.91 1.04 -1.27
N ALA A 19 -5.22 1.60 -2.44
CA ALA A 19 -5.79 0.88 -3.56
C ALA A 19 -4.83 -0.21 -4.08
N ALA A 20 -3.54 0.11 -4.24
CA ALA A 20 -2.52 -0.87 -4.63
C ALA A 20 -2.36 -1.98 -3.58
N SER A 21 -2.43 -1.64 -2.30
CA SER A 21 -2.37 -2.62 -1.21
C SER A 21 -3.57 -3.57 -1.20
N ILE A 22 -4.78 -3.05 -1.46
CA ILE A 22 -5.98 -3.88 -1.63
C ILE A 22 -5.79 -4.81 -2.82
N LYS A 23 -5.25 -4.32 -3.93
CA LYS A 23 -5.05 -5.13 -5.13
C LYS A 23 -4.09 -6.30 -4.89
N VAL A 24 -3.01 -6.08 -4.15
CA VAL A 24 -2.10 -7.15 -3.72
C VAL A 24 -2.85 -8.18 -2.89
N ALA A 25 -3.63 -7.75 -1.90
CA ALA A 25 -4.40 -8.65 -1.04
C ALA A 25 -5.45 -9.48 -1.81
N GLU A 26 -6.11 -8.89 -2.82
CA GLU A 26 -7.04 -9.61 -3.71
C GLU A 26 -6.35 -10.69 -4.54
N ILE A 27 -5.10 -10.46 -4.94
CA ILE A 27 -4.30 -11.44 -5.70
C ILE A 27 -3.80 -12.54 -4.77
N ASP A 28 -3.30 -12.18 -3.58
CA ASP A 28 -2.88 -13.13 -2.55
C ASP A 28 -4.01 -14.09 -2.14
N ALA A 29 -5.25 -13.60 -2.08
CA ALA A 29 -6.42 -14.41 -1.79
C ALA A 29 -6.70 -15.50 -2.85
N GLN A 30 -6.17 -15.36 -4.06
CA GLN A 30 -6.29 -16.34 -5.13
C GLN A 30 -5.18 -17.41 -5.12
N TYR A 31 -4.14 -17.23 -4.30
CA TYR A 31 -3.05 -18.20 -4.24
C TYR A 31 -3.56 -19.54 -3.68
N PRO A 32 -3.12 -20.67 -4.25
CA PRO A 32 -3.35 -21.96 -3.63
C PRO A 32 -2.75 -21.99 -2.22
N ARG A 33 -3.33 -22.80 -1.34
CA ARG A 33 -2.81 -22.95 0.03
C ARG A 33 -1.34 -23.37 -0.03
N PRO A 34 -0.45 -22.77 0.79
CA PRO A 34 0.97 -23.12 0.80
C PRO A 34 1.25 -24.61 0.99
N THR A 35 0.41 -25.30 1.77
CA THR A 35 0.51 -26.75 1.99
C THR A 35 0.23 -27.57 0.74
N ALA A 36 -0.72 -27.16 -0.10
CA ALA A 36 -1.03 -27.84 -1.36
C ALA A 36 0.09 -27.63 -2.40
N ILE A 37 0.73 -26.46 -2.38
CA ILE A 37 1.91 -26.18 -3.19
C ILE A 37 3.10 -27.06 -2.75
N ALA A 38 3.36 -27.11 -1.44
CA ALA A 38 4.46 -27.90 -0.89
C ALA A 38 4.29 -29.40 -1.12
N ALA A 39 3.05 -29.89 -1.13
CA ALA A 39 2.72 -31.28 -1.45
C ALA A 39 2.74 -31.59 -2.97
N GLY A 40 2.86 -30.58 -3.83
CA GLY A 40 2.79 -30.73 -5.29
C GLY A 40 1.37 -30.95 -5.84
N GLU A 41 0.34 -30.74 -5.02
CA GLU A 41 -1.08 -30.89 -5.38
C GLU A 41 -1.62 -29.68 -6.15
N ALA A 42 -0.97 -28.53 -6.01
CA ALA A 42 -1.30 -27.31 -6.72
C ALA A 42 -0.04 -26.58 -7.17
N SER A 43 -0.14 -25.85 -8.28
CA SER A 43 0.88 -24.91 -8.73
C SER A 43 0.28 -23.50 -8.79
N ILE A 44 1.14 -22.48 -8.64
CA ILE A 44 0.72 -21.09 -8.83
C ILE A 44 0.73 -20.82 -10.34
N PRO A 45 -0.42 -20.46 -10.95
CA PRO A 45 -0.47 -20.10 -12.36
C PRO A 45 0.53 -18.99 -12.72
N ASP A 46 1.10 -19.06 -13.92
CA ASP A 46 2.06 -18.04 -14.38
C ASP A 46 1.40 -16.65 -14.45
N GLU A 47 0.13 -16.60 -14.87
CA GLU A 47 -0.66 -15.37 -14.94
C GLU A 47 -0.85 -14.75 -13.55
N LEU A 48 -1.06 -15.59 -12.54
CA LEU A 48 -1.22 -15.13 -11.16
C LEU A 48 0.11 -14.61 -10.58
N ARG A 49 1.23 -15.28 -10.91
CA ARG A 49 2.57 -14.78 -10.55
C ARG A 49 2.89 -13.45 -11.21
N GLN A 50 2.55 -13.29 -12.49
CA GLN A 50 2.76 -12.04 -13.20
C GLN A 50 1.90 -10.91 -12.61
N ALA A 51 0.60 -11.16 -12.41
CA ALA A 51 -0.31 -10.19 -11.82
C ALA A 51 0.14 -9.76 -10.41
N HIS A 52 0.62 -10.72 -9.60
CA HIS A 52 1.16 -10.43 -8.27
C HIS A 52 2.40 -9.55 -8.34
N ALA A 53 3.34 -9.84 -9.24
CA ALA A 53 4.55 -9.03 -9.43
C ALA A 53 4.22 -7.59 -9.87
N GLU A 54 3.28 -7.43 -10.80
CA GLU A 54 2.81 -6.11 -11.26
C GLU A 54 2.13 -5.32 -10.13
N ALA A 55 1.27 -5.96 -9.34
CA ALA A 55 0.59 -5.33 -8.21
C ALA A 55 1.57 -4.90 -7.11
N TRP A 56 2.59 -5.70 -6.82
CA TRP A 56 3.66 -5.31 -5.89
C TRP A 56 4.48 -4.13 -6.42
N ALA A 57 4.84 -4.14 -7.70
CA ALA A 57 5.56 -3.03 -8.31
C ALA A 57 4.75 -1.72 -8.31
N GLU A 58 3.43 -1.79 -8.47
CA GLU A 58 2.55 -0.62 -8.29
C GLU A 58 2.49 -0.15 -6.83
N ARG A 59 2.37 -1.10 -5.88
CA ARG A 59 2.36 -0.77 -4.46
C ARG A 59 3.66 -0.10 -4.01
N ASP A 60 4.81 -0.58 -4.49
CA ASP A 60 6.10 0.01 -4.14
C ASP A 60 6.27 1.40 -4.80
N ARG A 61 5.84 1.58 -6.05
CA ARG A 61 5.82 2.91 -6.69
C ARG A 61 4.98 3.93 -5.93
N THR A 62 3.78 3.54 -5.50
CA THR A 62 2.89 4.43 -4.73
C THR A 62 3.43 4.70 -3.32
N LEU A 63 4.13 3.74 -2.72
CA LEU A 63 4.84 3.91 -1.45
C LEU A 63 5.97 4.95 -1.56
N ASP A 64 6.75 4.89 -2.64
CA ASP A 64 7.83 5.83 -2.91
C ASP A 64 7.32 7.26 -3.11
N VAL A 65 6.21 7.43 -3.84
CA VAL A 65 5.55 8.73 -4.00
C VAL A 65 5.05 9.27 -2.65
N LEU A 66 4.37 8.41 -1.88
CA LEU A 66 3.80 8.77 -0.59
C LEU A 66 4.88 9.24 0.41
N TYR A 67 5.97 8.49 0.56
CA TYR A 67 7.01 8.80 1.54
C TYR A 67 8.15 9.67 1.01
N GLY A 68 8.28 9.82 -0.31
CA GLY A 68 9.15 10.79 -0.97
C GLY A 68 8.59 12.22 -0.98
N HIS A 69 7.35 12.41 -0.56
CA HIS A 69 6.69 13.72 -0.54
C HIS A 69 7.37 14.72 0.41
N SER A 70 7.64 15.94 -0.06
CA SER A 70 8.41 16.96 0.68
C SER A 70 7.78 17.37 2.01
N TRP A 71 6.45 17.30 2.13
CA TRP A 71 5.72 17.58 3.37
C TRP A 71 6.26 16.80 4.58
N TRP A 72 6.79 15.57 4.40
CA TRP A 72 7.38 14.79 5.49
C TRP A 72 8.62 15.43 6.11
N MET A 73 9.28 16.35 5.39
CA MET A 73 10.43 17.11 5.88
C MET A 73 10.03 18.25 6.82
N GLU A 74 8.77 18.68 6.76
CA GLU A 74 8.21 19.76 7.59
C GLU A 74 7.69 19.23 8.93
N VAL A 75 7.40 17.93 9.02
CA VAL A 75 6.90 17.29 10.24
C VAL A 75 8.06 16.77 11.10
N PRO A 76 8.09 17.08 12.41
CA PRO A 76 9.06 16.49 13.33
C PRO A 76 9.05 14.97 13.28
N ARG A 77 10.23 14.35 13.25
CA ARG A 77 10.36 12.87 13.16
C ARG A 77 9.60 12.12 14.28
N ALA A 78 9.52 12.70 15.47
CA ALA A 78 8.78 12.13 16.60
C ALA A 78 7.26 12.02 16.33
N GLU A 79 6.73 12.86 15.42
CA GLU A 79 5.32 12.94 15.08
C GLU A 79 4.95 12.16 13.81
N HIS A 80 5.93 11.64 13.06
CA HIS A 80 5.70 10.93 11.79
C HIS A 80 4.67 9.80 11.93
N HIS A 81 4.70 9.04 13.03
CA HIS A 81 3.72 7.99 13.26
C HIS A 81 2.29 8.55 13.40
N ALA A 82 2.11 9.61 14.19
CA ALA A 82 0.81 10.24 14.39
C ALA A 82 0.28 10.86 13.07
N ALA A 83 1.16 11.55 12.34
CA ALA A 83 0.85 12.10 11.02
C ALA A 83 0.45 11.02 10.01
N ARG A 84 1.14 9.87 9.97
CA ARG A 84 0.74 8.72 9.12
C ARG A 84 -0.65 8.19 9.44
N MET A 85 -1.01 8.12 10.72
CA MET A 85 -2.34 7.65 11.13
C MET A 85 -3.44 8.65 10.79
N ALA A 86 -3.17 9.94 10.98
CA ALA A 86 -4.09 10.98 10.56
C ALA A 86 -4.24 11.02 9.02
N LEU A 87 -3.15 10.89 8.26
CA LEU A 87 -3.19 10.87 6.79
C LEU A 87 -3.98 9.67 6.26
N ARG A 88 -3.74 8.47 6.82
CA ARG A 88 -4.49 7.26 6.46
C ARG A 88 -5.99 7.46 6.70
N LYS A 89 -6.36 8.06 7.83
CA LYS A 89 -7.76 8.35 8.15
C LYS A 89 -8.36 9.36 7.16
N ALA A 90 -7.66 10.46 6.89
CA ALA A 90 -8.09 11.47 5.92
C ALA A 90 -8.32 10.89 4.52
N ALA A 91 -7.45 9.98 4.08
CA ALA A 91 -7.57 9.29 2.80
C ALA A 91 -8.79 8.34 2.71
N GLN A 92 -9.29 7.85 3.85
CA GLN A 92 -10.44 6.95 3.92
C GLN A 92 -11.79 7.67 4.09
N GLU A 93 -11.78 8.91 4.59
CA GLU A 93 -13.00 9.68 4.93
C GLU A 93 -13.51 10.60 3.81
N GLY A 94 -12.71 10.85 2.78
CA GLY A 94 -13.15 11.60 1.58
C GLY A 94 -13.20 10.74 0.34
#